data_AF-A0A1C7D9R2-F1
#
_entry.id   AF-A0A1C7D9R2-F1
#
_cell.length_a   1.000
_cell.length_b   1.000
_cell.length_c   1.000
_cell.angle_alpha   90.00
_cell.angle_beta   90.00
_cell.angle_gamma   90.00
#
_symmetry.space_group_name_H-M   'P 1'
#
loop_
_entity.id
_entity.type
_entity.pdbx_description
1 polymer ?
#
loop_
_entity_poly.entity_id
_entity_poly.type
_entity_poly.pdbx_seq_one_letter_code
_entity_poly.pdbx_strand_id
1 'polypeptide(L)'
;MARTSSSLQLFSRLARDNAGNTLVIIAGALLPLLALVGGGVDASRGYMAQARLQQACDAGVLAARKQLGSNTPNSMPGEVKNRGKRFFDVNFPDKIYGTTGRKFDMTMESDFSISGVADVVVPTTVMNIFGYKEMPLKVECAARLNFTNLDMMMVIDVTGSMRHTNAGDSMSRIDSVRSVIKDFYNQMETSKQSGVRTRYGFVPYATNVNVGPLLDPDWVVDDWNYSQRASAVDPAMLSITYTSTTWTPISGDRNEYYSQGTSCPADAHTYDWSEETVVGTTTTQTRTANGSRFECSSSDGGTYLIKEIRYSNYVSEKKTQQKIGLKRTWRYRDYNIDVSKIKKGKKLHTTAFDRFFMGTPQEVKSGTGWYEGCIEERETYEITDYTSVDLNRAKDLDIDLVPNSDASRWKPAISSFGFVRGLNWDGTGAPSKPLVDSDENFVNATWVGGWFGDGRWVSTSACPAAAKKLSPMTANELDTYLGTLLPGGKTYHDTGMIWGGRLLSKDGLFASENADVNGVPTSRHLIFLTDGQTEPLDVAYSAYGVEAVHHRRWNPSSTLTLAQTVEERFKFACNEIKKRNITIWVVAFGTNLNASMTECAGPGRYFEASNSSELSTAFNSILKSMGDLRISK
;
A
#
# COMPACT_ATOMS: atom_id res chain seq x y z
N MET A 1 -106.93 -2.97 -58.99
CA MET A 1 -105.50 -3.10 -59.33
C MET A 1 -104.90 -1.71 -59.52
N ALA A 2 -104.21 -1.17 -58.53
CA ALA A 2 -103.27 -0.05 -58.69
C ALA A 2 -102.54 0.19 -57.36
N ARG A 3 -101.19 0.24 -57.41
CA ARG A 3 -100.22 0.87 -56.47
C ARG A 3 -99.04 -0.06 -56.11
N THR A 4 -98.06 -0.16 -57.01
CA THR A 4 -96.72 -0.73 -56.74
C THR A 4 -95.58 0.03 -57.46
N SER A 5 -95.70 1.35 -57.69
CA SER A 5 -94.66 2.13 -58.41
C SER A 5 -93.95 3.24 -57.62
N SER A 6 -94.24 3.44 -56.33
CA SER A 6 -93.67 4.56 -55.55
C SER A 6 -92.30 4.26 -54.90
N SER A 7 -92.03 3.00 -54.52
CA SER A 7 -90.82 2.63 -53.78
C SER A 7 -89.54 2.58 -54.64
N LEU A 8 -89.64 2.19 -55.91
CA LEU A 8 -88.48 2.08 -56.82
C LEU A 8 -87.89 3.44 -57.24
N GLN A 9 -88.69 4.50 -57.28
CA GLN A 9 -88.22 5.85 -57.63
C GLN A 9 -87.43 6.50 -56.50
N LEU A 10 -87.72 6.17 -55.23
CA LEU A 10 -87.02 6.71 -54.05
C LEU A 10 -85.57 6.21 -53.97
N PHE A 11 -85.34 4.91 -54.22
CA PHE A 11 -84.00 4.32 -54.23
C PHE A 11 -83.14 4.81 -55.40
N SER A 12 -83.75 5.12 -56.56
CA SER A 12 -83.03 5.70 -57.70
C SER A 12 -82.56 7.14 -57.46
N ARG A 13 -83.32 7.90 -56.65
CA ARG A 13 -82.95 9.26 -56.21
C ARG A 13 -81.86 9.23 -55.14
N LEU A 14 -81.92 8.27 -54.21
CA LEU A 14 -80.88 8.09 -53.19
C LEU A 14 -79.53 7.66 -53.80
N ALA A 15 -79.56 6.83 -54.85
CA ALA A 15 -78.36 6.38 -55.56
C ALA A 15 -77.67 7.46 -56.41
N ARG A 16 -78.33 8.60 -56.70
CA ARG A 16 -77.79 9.73 -57.46
C ARG A 16 -77.47 10.95 -56.59
N ASP A 17 -77.63 10.84 -55.27
CA ASP A 17 -77.39 11.94 -54.34
C ASP A 17 -75.91 12.05 -53.97
N ASN A 18 -75.26 13.13 -54.40
CA ASN A 18 -73.84 13.41 -54.13
C ASN A 18 -73.56 13.66 -52.63
N ALA A 19 -74.58 13.93 -51.80
CA ALA A 19 -74.42 13.99 -50.35
C ALA A 19 -74.16 12.61 -49.71
N GLY A 20 -74.56 11.51 -50.37
CA GLY A 20 -74.31 10.13 -49.93
C GLY A 20 -72.86 9.68 -50.11
N ASN A 21 -72.12 10.28 -51.04
CA ASN A 21 -70.73 9.91 -51.31
C ASN A 21 -69.80 10.27 -50.13
N THR A 22 -70.07 11.38 -49.45
CA THR A 22 -69.34 11.79 -48.22
C THR A 22 -69.55 10.78 -47.08
N LEU A 23 -70.76 10.25 -46.92
CA LEU A 23 -71.06 9.22 -45.92
C LEU A 23 -70.33 7.91 -46.20
N VAL A 24 -70.27 7.48 -47.47
CA VAL A 24 -69.56 6.26 -47.87
C VAL A 24 -68.04 6.41 -47.73
N ILE A 25 -67.49 7.56 -48.09
CA ILE A 25 -66.05 7.86 -47.92
C ILE A 25 -65.67 7.94 -46.44
N ILE A 26 -66.49 8.61 -45.60
CA ILE A 26 -66.26 8.66 -44.15
C ILE A 26 -66.35 7.27 -43.54
N ALA A 27 -67.38 6.48 -43.90
CA ALA A 27 -67.52 5.10 -43.41
C ALA A 27 -66.33 4.21 -43.83
N GLY A 28 -65.84 4.37 -45.07
CA GLY A 28 -64.65 3.67 -45.57
C GLY A 28 -63.35 4.11 -44.91
N ALA A 29 -63.21 5.40 -44.59
CA ALA A 29 -62.03 5.97 -43.91
C ALA A 29 -62.02 5.71 -42.39
N LEU A 30 -63.17 5.44 -41.78
CA LEU A 30 -63.28 5.14 -40.36
C LEU A 30 -62.59 3.81 -40.00
N LEU A 31 -62.68 2.81 -40.88
CA LEU A 31 -62.07 1.50 -40.69
C LEU A 31 -60.54 1.55 -40.55
N PRO A 32 -59.77 2.15 -41.47
CA PRO A 32 -58.32 2.28 -41.32
C PRO A 32 -57.92 3.21 -40.16
N LEU A 33 -58.69 4.25 -39.84
CA LEU A 33 -58.45 5.09 -38.66
C LEU A 33 -58.61 4.30 -37.35
N LEU A 34 -59.67 3.51 -37.23
CA LEU A 34 -59.89 2.63 -36.08
C LEU A 34 -58.82 1.55 -35.98
N ALA A 35 -58.36 1.00 -37.10
CA ALA A 35 -57.23 0.06 -37.12
C ALA A 35 -55.93 0.73 -36.65
N LEU A 36 -55.67 1.97 -37.03
CA LEU A 36 -54.47 2.72 -36.61
C LEU A 36 -54.50 3.05 -35.11
N VAL A 37 -55.62 3.56 -34.61
CA VAL A 37 -55.81 3.84 -33.17
C VAL A 37 -55.78 2.54 -32.37
N GLY A 38 -56.44 1.49 -32.86
CA GLY A 38 -56.48 0.18 -32.24
C GLY A 38 -55.13 -0.49 -32.15
N GLY A 39 -54.36 -0.44 -33.24
CA GLY A 39 -52.98 -0.91 -33.29
C GLY A 39 -52.09 -0.16 -32.30
N GLY A 40 -52.25 1.16 -32.18
CA GLY A 40 -51.51 1.96 -31.20
C GLY A 40 -51.81 1.58 -29.74
N VAL A 41 -53.08 1.36 -29.40
CA VAL A 41 -53.49 0.97 -28.04
C VAL A 41 -52.99 -0.44 -27.69
N ASP A 42 -53.16 -1.41 -28.59
CA ASP A 42 -52.72 -2.78 -28.35
C ASP A 42 -51.18 -2.89 -28.32
N ALA A 43 -50.48 -2.13 -29.16
CA ALA A 43 -49.02 -2.02 -29.11
C ALA A 43 -48.53 -1.38 -27.79
N SER A 44 -49.21 -0.34 -27.29
CA SER A 44 -48.86 0.28 -26.00
C SER A 44 -49.00 -0.71 -24.84
N ARG A 45 -50.11 -1.46 -24.79
CA ARG A 45 -50.30 -2.53 -23.81
C ARG A 45 -49.24 -3.61 -23.94
N GLY A 46 -48.89 -3.97 -25.17
CA GLY A 46 -47.84 -4.91 -25.48
C GLY A 46 -46.48 -4.50 -24.94
N TYR A 47 -46.09 -3.25 -25.18
CA TYR A 47 -44.82 -2.71 -24.72
C TYR A 47 -44.75 -2.66 -23.19
N MET A 48 -45.83 -2.27 -22.51
CA MET A 48 -45.89 -2.30 -21.05
C MET A 48 -45.75 -3.74 -20.49
N ALA A 49 -46.44 -4.70 -21.11
CA ALA A 49 -46.34 -6.11 -20.72
C ALA A 49 -44.91 -6.64 -20.95
N GLN A 50 -44.28 -6.32 -22.09
CA GLN A 50 -42.91 -6.73 -22.41
C GLN A 50 -41.89 -6.14 -21.44
N ALA A 51 -41.98 -4.84 -21.14
CA ALA A 51 -41.07 -4.18 -20.20
C ALA A 51 -41.18 -4.78 -18.80
N ARG A 52 -42.40 -5.07 -18.33
CA ARG A 52 -42.60 -5.72 -17.03
C ARG A 52 -42.15 -7.18 -17.02
N LEU A 53 -42.35 -7.90 -18.13
CA LEU A 53 -41.89 -9.28 -18.30
C LEU A 53 -40.37 -9.37 -18.26
N GLN A 54 -39.66 -8.42 -18.89
CA GLN A 54 -38.20 -8.33 -18.81
C GLN A 54 -37.73 -8.14 -17.37
N GLN A 55 -38.31 -7.17 -16.64
CA GLN A 55 -37.98 -6.93 -15.23
C GLN A 55 -38.19 -8.19 -14.36
N ALA A 56 -39.26 -8.94 -14.60
CA ALA A 56 -39.54 -10.17 -13.87
C ALA A 56 -38.58 -11.30 -14.24
N CYS A 57 -38.23 -11.44 -15.53
CA CYS A 57 -37.23 -12.39 -16.02
C CYS A 57 -35.90 -12.13 -15.31
N ASP A 58 -35.41 -10.88 -15.34
CA ASP A 58 -34.16 -10.47 -14.70
C ASP A 58 -34.15 -10.77 -13.20
N ALA A 59 -35.24 -10.45 -12.49
CA ALA A 59 -35.39 -10.76 -11.07
C ALA A 59 -35.37 -12.27 -10.79
N GLY A 60 -35.97 -13.06 -11.69
CA GLY A 60 -36.00 -14.53 -11.61
C GLY A 60 -34.62 -15.16 -11.75
N VAL A 61 -33.90 -14.84 -12.83
CA VAL A 61 -32.54 -15.38 -13.07
C VAL A 61 -31.54 -14.90 -12.02
N LEU A 62 -31.67 -13.65 -11.55
CA LEU A 62 -30.84 -13.13 -10.46
C LEU A 62 -31.06 -13.87 -9.15
N ALA A 63 -32.32 -14.07 -8.77
CA ALA A 63 -32.66 -14.76 -7.53
C ALA A 63 -32.24 -16.24 -7.57
N ALA A 64 -32.39 -16.90 -8.71
CA ALA A 64 -31.83 -18.23 -8.95
C ALA A 64 -30.31 -18.19 -8.79
N ARG A 65 -29.61 -17.28 -9.47
CA ARG A 65 -28.13 -17.26 -9.44
C ARG A 65 -27.58 -16.98 -8.06
N LYS A 66 -28.25 -16.12 -7.29
CA LYS A 66 -27.95 -15.86 -5.88
C LYS A 66 -28.15 -17.09 -4.99
N GLN A 67 -29.19 -17.89 -5.23
CA GLN A 67 -29.45 -19.12 -4.48
C GLN A 67 -28.43 -20.23 -4.78
N LEU A 68 -27.90 -20.28 -6.01
CA LEU A 68 -26.87 -21.25 -6.38
C LEU A 68 -25.58 -21.08 -5.55
N GLY A 69 -25.27 -19.85 -5.14
CA GLY A 69 -24.09 -19.55 -4.33
C GLY A 69 -22.78 -19.87 -5.05
N SER A 70 -21.81 -20.40 -4.29
CA SER A 70 -20.49 -20.89 -4.74
C SER A 70 -20.50 -22.36 -5.15
N ASN A 71 -21.66 -23.03 -5.10
CA ASN A 71 -21.74 -24.43 -5.49
C ASN A 71 -21.53 -24.54 -7.01
N THR A 72 -20.70 -25.49 -7.43
CA THR A 72 -20.50 -25.88 -8.84
C THR A 72 -21.17 -27.24 -9.12
N PRO A 73 -22.51 -27.35 -9.03
CA PRO A 73 -23.17 -28.60 -9.31
C PRO A 73 -23.12 -28.87 -10.82
N ASN A 74 -23.09 -30.15 -11.20
CA ASN A 74 -23.12 -30.60 -12.60
C ASN A 74 -24.46 -30.28 -13.30
N SER A 75 -25.49 -29.89 -12.55
CA SER A 75 -26.80 -29.49 -13.06
C SER A 75 -27.50 -28.54 -12.10
N MET A 76 -28.46 -27.76 -12.61
CA MET A 76 -29.21 -26.79 -11.81
C MET A 76 -30.05 -27.49 -10.71
N PRO A 77 -29.77 -27.24 -9.41
CA PRO A 77 -30.54 -27.85 -8.32
C PRO A 77 -32.00 -27.37 -8.33
N GLY A 78 -32.93 -28.25 -7.95
CA GLY A 78 -34.36 -27.93 -7.92
C GLY A 78 -34.71 -26.72 -7.05
N GLU A 79 -34.03 -26.53 -5.92
CA GLU A 79 -34.23 -25.38 -5.03
C GLU A 79 -33.88 -24.03 -5.70
N VAL A 80 -32.82 -24.02 -6.51
CA VAL A 80 -32.38 -22.85 -7.27
C VAL A 80 -33.45 -22.47 -8.31
N LYS A 81 -33.97 -23.47 -9.04
CA LYS A 81 -35.04 -23.29 -10.02
C LYS A 81 -36.33 -22.79 -9.36
N ASN A 82 -36.70 -23.36 -8.21
CA ASN A 82 -37.89 -22.96 -7.45
C ASN A 82 -37.78 -21.53 -6.93
N ARG A 83 -36.61 -21.12 -6.44
CA ARG A 83 -36.41 -19.75 -5.95
C ARG A 83 -36.47 -18.73 -7.08
N GLY A 84 -35.83 -18.98 -8.21
CA GLY A 84 -35.94 -18.10 -9.38
C GLY A 84 -37.37 -17.97 -9.88
N LYS A 85 -38.09 -19.10 -10.00
CA LYS A 85 -39.50 -19.11 -10.41
C LYS A 85 -40.38 -18.28 -9.46
N ARG A 86 -40.20 -18.42 -8.14
CA ARG A 86 -40.94 -17.62 -7.15
C ARG A 86 -40.70 -16.11 -7.32
N PHE A 87 -39.45 -15.70 -7.57
CA PHE A 87 -39.14 -14.28 -7.78
C PHE A 87 -39.72 -13.76 -9.10
N PHE A 88 -39.70 -14.56 -10.17
CA PHE A 88 -40.41 -14.24 -11.41
C PHE A 88 -41.92 -14.09 -11.16
N ASP A 89 -42.54 -15.05 -10.47
CA ASP A 89 -43.98 -15.10 -10.22
C ASP A 89 -44.49 -13.91 -9.40
N VAL A 90 -43.70 -13.44 -8.43
CA VAL A 90 -44.03 -12.24 -7.65
C VAL A 90 -43.93 -10.97 -8.49
N ASN A 91 -42.99 -10.90 -9.44
CA ASN A 91 -42.80 -9.72 -10.28
C ASN A 91 -43.71 -9.69 -11.52
N PHE A 92 -44.18 -10.86 -11.98
CA PHE A 92 -45.15 -11.02 -13.05
C PHE A 92 -46.29 -11.98 -12.63
N PRO A 93 -47.28 -11.49 -11.86
CA PRO A 93 -48.42 -12.27 -11.41
C PRO A 93 -49.28 -12.79 -12.57
N ASP A 94 -50.02 -13.87 -12.33
CA ASP A 94 -50.95 -14.41 -13.31
C ASP A 94 -51.99 -13.36 -13.75
N LYS A 95 -52.27 -13.33 -15.06
CA LYS A 95 -53.25 -12.45 -15.71
C LYS A 95 -52.94 -10.93 -15.63
N ILE A 96 -51.74 -10.53 -15.20
CA ILE A 96 -51.34 -9.12 -15.31
C ILE A 96 -51.44 -8.64 -16.77
N TYR A 97 -51.98 -7.45 -17.00
CA TYR A 97 -52.30 -6.92 -18.34
C TYR A 97 -53.24 -7.79 -19.21
N GLY A 98 -53.88 -8.81 -18.63
CA GLY A 98 -54.71 -9.79 -19.34
C GLY A 98 -53.93 -10.89 -20.04
N THR A 99 -52.63 -11.06 -19.75
CA THR A 99 -51.79 -12.05 -20.44
C THR A 99 -52.17 -13.49 -20.14
N THR A 100 -52.00 -14.37 -21.12
CA THR A 100 -52.18 -15.82 -21.02
C THR A 100 -50.90 -16.56 -21.43
N GLY A 101 -50.86 -17.88 -21.21
CA GLY A 101 -49.75 -18.72 -21.69
C GLY A 101 -48.40 -18.46 -21.02
N ARG A 102 -48.39 -17.93 -19.78
CA ARG A 102 -47.18 -17.58 -19.03
C ARG A 102 -46.25 -18.78 -18.85
N LYS A 103 -45.03 -18.67 -19.37
CA LYS A 103 -43.93 -19.63 -19.18
C LYS A 103 -42.67 -18.89 -18.78
N PHE A 104 -41.90 -19.51 -17.91
CA PHE A 104 -40.57 -19.04 -17.53
C PHE A 104 -39.69 -20.26 -17.26
N ASP A 105 -38.71 -20.44 -18.13
CA ASP A 105 -37.74 -21.51 -18.05
C ASP A 105 -36.34 -20.93 -17.83
N MET A 106 -35.54 -21.62 -17.03
CA MET A 106 -34.16 -21.26 -16.75
C MET A 106 -33.24 -22.42 -17.11
N THR A 107 -32.11 -22.09 -17.72
CA THR A 107 -31.02 -23.02 -18.03
C THR A 107 -29.75 -22.55 -17.32
N MET A 108 -28.94 -23.51 -16.88
CA MET A 108 -27.60 -23.25 -16.39
C MET A 108 -26.63 -23.50 -17.52
N GLU A 109 -25.82 -22.50 -17.83
CA GLU A 109 -24.80 -22.57 -18.86
C GLU A 109 -23.49 -23.14 -18.30
N SER A 110 -22.58 -23.52 -19.19
CA SER A 110 -21.29 -24.11 -18.83
C SER A 110 -20.37 -23.20 -18.00
N ASP A 111 -20.59 -21.88 -18.05
CA ASP A 111 -19.90 -20.86 -17.25
C ASP A 111 -20.58 -20.59 -15.89
N PHE A 112 -21.52 -21.45 -15.49
CA PHE A 112 -22.38 -21.30 -14.31
C PHE A 112 -23.23 -20.01 -14.32
N SER A 113 -23.41 -19.36 -15.47
CA SER A 113 -24.45 -18.35 -15.64
C SER A 113 -25.81 -19.01 -15.73
N ILE A 114 -26.86 -18.26 -15.37
CA ILE A 114 -28.25 -18.72 -15.51
C ILE A 114 -28.92 -17.84 -16.55
N SER A 115 -29.27 -18.42 -17.69
CA SER A 115 -30.16 -17.81 -18.67
C SER A 115 -31.61 -18.19 -18.39
N GLY A 116 -32.50 -17.28 -18.74
CA GLY A 116 -33.94 -17.43 -18.59
C GLY A 116 -34.65 -16.97 -19.85
N VAL A 117 -35.71 -17.69 -20.20
CA VAL A 117 -36.62 -17.34 -21.29
C VAL A 117 -38.02 -17.25 -20.70
N ALA A 118 -38.67 -16.10 -20.86
CA ALA A 118 -40.05 -15.90 -20.44
C ALA A 118 -40.95 -15.60 -21.64
N ASP A 119 -42.06 -16.33 -21.74
CA ASP A 119 -43.05 -16.22 -22.80
C ASP A 119 -44.42 -15.89 -22.23
N VAL A 120 -45.14 -14.96 -22.85
CA VAL A 120 -46.54 -14.64 -22.56
C VAL A 120 -47.27 -14.24 -23.84
N VAL A 121 -48.59 -14.37 -23.84
CA VAL A 121 -49.45 -13.88 -24.93
C VAL A 121 -50.33 -12.75 -24.42
N VAL A 122 -50.29 -11.60 -25.08
CA VAL A 122 -51.19 -10.47 -24.79
C VAL A 122 -52.38 -10.55 -25.74
N PRO A 123 -53.63 -10.67 -25.24
CA PRO A 123 -54.80 -10.57 -26.08
C PRO A 123 -55.02 -9.11 -26.51
N THR A 124 -55.19 -8.91 -27.82
CA THR A 124 -55.53 -7.61 -28.39
C THR A 124 -56.99 -7.26 -28.07
N THR A 125 -57.28 -5.98 -27.87
CA THR A 125 -58.63 -5.51 -27.59
C THR A 125 -59.28 -4.96 -28.85
N VAL A 126 -58.60 -4.09 -29.59
CA VAL A 126 -59.18 -3.44 -30.77
C VAL A 126 -58.81 -4.21 -32.03
N MET A 127 -57.56 -4.67 -32.13
CA MET A 127 -57.08 -5.44 -33.28
C MET A 127 -57.70 -6.83 -33.42
N ASN A 128 -58.35 -7.33 -32.36
CA ASN A 128 -59.14 -8.56 -32.39
C ASN A 128 -60.30 -8.48 -33.41
N ILE A 129 -60.93 -7.31 -33.56
CA ILE A 129 -61.99 -7.07 -34.56
C ILE A 129 -61.44 -7.21 -35.99
N PHE A 130 -60.16 -6.89 -36.18
CA PHE A 130 -59.44 -7.00 -37.45
C PHE A 130 -58.75 -8.35 -37.64
N GLY A 131 -59.05 -9.36 -36.80
CA GLY A 131 -58.55 -10.72 -36.94
C GLY A 131 -57.19 -11.00 -36.26
N TYR A 132 -56.52 -9.99 -35.72
CA TYR A 132 -55.27 -10.14 -34.98
C TYR A 132 -55.59 -10.27 -33.49
N LYS A 133 -55.78 -11.48 -32.99
CA LYS A 133 -56.33 -11.73 -31.63
C LYS A 133 -55.28 -11.75 -30.53
N GLU A 134 -54.04 -12.05 -30.89
CA GLU A 134 -52.98 -12.37 -29.95
C GLU A 134 -51.67 -11.73 -30.39
N MET A 135 -50.89 -11.28 -29.41
CA MET A 135 -49.55 -10.76 -29.61
C MET A 135 -48.60 -11.51 -28.66
N PRO A 136 -47.84 -12.49 -29.18
CA PRO A 136 -46.87 -13.23 -28.38
C PRO A 136 -45.67 -12.34 -28.04
N LEU A 137 -45.27 -12.38 -26.78
CA LEU A 137 -44.10 -11.68 -26.26
C LEU A 137 -43.12 -12.72 -25.70
N LYS A 138 -41.87 -12.59 -26.10
CA LYS A 138 -40.75 -13.39 -25.62
C LYS A 138 -39.65 -12.45 -25.13
N VAL A 139 -39.12 -12.70 -23.95
CA VAL A 139 -37.94 -12.02 -23.41
C VAL A 139 -36.89 -13.03 -23.00
N GLU A 140 -35.63 -12.64 -23.15
CA GLU A 140 -34.47 -13.41 -22.74
C GLU A 140 -33.73 -12.60 -21.67
N CYS A 141 -33.30 -13.27 -20.62
CA CYS A 141 -32.56 -12.67 -19.51
C CYS A 141 -31.41 -13.58 -19.11
N ALA A 142 -30.34 -13.00 -18.56
CA ALA A 142 -29.20 -13.77 -18.08
C ALA A 142 -28.66 -13.16 -16.79
N ALA A 143 -28.31 -14.02 -15.83
CA ALA A 143 -27.56 -13.66 -14.64
C ALA A 143 -26.18 -14.33 -14.70
N ARG A 144 -25.17 -13.52 -15.03
CA ARG A 144 -23.77 -13.92 -14.97
C ARG A 144 -23.20 -13.55 -13.62
N LEU A 145 -22.36 -14.42 -13.07
CA LEU A 145 -21.53 -14.06 -11.92
C LEU A 145 -20.20 -13.60 -12.48
N ASN A 146 -20.02 -12.28 -12.58
CA ASN A 146 -18.77 -11.72 -13.05
C ASN A 146 -17.74 -11.84 -11.92
N PHE A 147 -17.01 -12.94 -11.89
CA PHE A 147 -15.89 -13.12 -10.97
C PHE A 147 -14.72 -12.29 -11.49
N THR A 148 -14.45 -11.17 -10.81
CA THR A 148 -13.27 -10.37 -11.09
C THR A 148 -12.11 -10.90 -10.25
N ASN A 149 -10.91 -10.92 -10.84
CA ASN A 149 -9.69 -11.21 -10.07
C ASN A 149 -9.59 -10.21 -8.91
N LEU A 150 -8.98 -10.59 -7.80
CA LEU A 150 -8.89 -9.74 -6.61
C LEU A 150 -7.42 -9.45 -6.28
N ASP A 151 -7.09 -8.17 -6.20
CA ASP A 151 -5.80 -7.69 -5.71
C ASP A 151 -6.00 -6.88 -4.44
N MET A 152 -5.30 -7.27 -3.37
CA MET A 152 -5.34 -6.57 -2.09
C MET A 152 -3.94 -6.09 -1.72
N MET A 153 -3.81 -4.78 -1.56
CA MET A 153 -2.61 -4.14 -1.04
C MET A 153 -2.82 -3.73 0.41
N MET A 154 -2.11 -4.38 1.33
CA MET A 154 -2.15 -4.06 2.75
C MET A 154 -1.06 -3.04 3.07
N VAL A 155 -1.45 -1.79 3.32
CA VAL A 155 -0.54 -0.73 3.77
C VAL A 155 -0.60 -0.70 5.29
N ILE A 156 0.45 -1.18 5.93
CA ILE A 156 0.46 -1.51 7.36
C ILE A 156 1.38 -0.56 8.12
N ASP A 157 0.82 0.14 9.09
CA ASP A 157 1.58 0.90 10.06
C ASP A 157 2.43 -0.04 10.93
N VAL A 158 3.74 0.17 10.91
CA VAL A 158 4.70 -0.52 11.78
C VAL A 158 5.54 0.50 12.55
N THR A 159 4.93 1.62 12.94
CA THR A 159 5.58 2.68 13.71
C THR A 159 5.83 2.23 15.15
N GLY A 160 6.67 2.98 15.89
CA GLY A 160 7.03 2.61 17.26
C GLY A 160 5.82 2.42 18.20
N SER A 161 4.71 3.12 17.97
CA SER A 161 3.47 3.00 18.75
C SER A 161 2.81 1.62 18.65
N MET A 162 3.04 0.90 17.55
CA MET A 162 2.46 -0.44 17.32
C MET A 162 2.98 -1.51 18.30
N ARG A 163 3.98 -1.18 19.13
CA ARG A 163 4.46 -2.02 20.25
C ARG A 163 3.53 -2.00 21.45
N HIS A 164 2.71 -0.96 21.59
CA HIS A 164 1.82 -0.82 22.72
C HIS A 164 0.65 -1.80 22.63
N THR A 165 0.09 -2.13 23.78
CA THR A 165 -1.14 -2.93 23.91
C THR A 165 -2.29 -1.97 24.19
N ASN A 166 -3.37 -2.09 23.43
CA ASN A 166 -4.58 -1.31 23.68
C ASN A 166 -5.25 -1.76 24.98
N ALA A 167 -6.02 -0.86 25.60
CA ALA A 167 -6.81 -1.21 26.77
C ALA A 167 -7.79 -2.35 26.42
N GLY A 168 -7.72 -3.45 27.18
CA GLY A 168 -8.56 -4.63 26.96
C GLY A 168 -7.98 -5.69 26.03
N ASP A 169 -6.87 -5.41 25.34
CA ASP A 169 -6.15 -6.41 24.55
C ASP A 169 -5.10 -7.14 25.39
N SER A 170 -4.84 -8.41 25.04
CA SER A 170 -3.77 -9.22 25.64
C SER A 170 -2.47 -9.21 24.81
N MET A 171 -2.53 -8.71 23.58
CA MET A 171 -1.43 -8.67 22.61
C MET A 171 -1.05 -7.24 22.28
N SER A 172 0.18 -7.03 21.80
CA SER A 172 0.58 -5.74 21.23
C SER A 172 -0.26 -5.44 19.98
N ARG A 173 -0.38 -4.16 19.59
CA ARG A 173 -1.13 -3.76 18.40
C ARG A 173 -0.63 -4.47 17.14
N ILE A 174 0.69 -4.60 16.97
CA ILE A 174 1.24 -5.30 15.81
C ILE A 174 0.87 -6.79 15.81
N ASP A 175 0.86 -7.45 16.97
CA ASP A 175 0.47 -8.86 17.08
C ASP A 175 -1.02 -9.07 16.82
N SER A 176 -1.88 -8.15 17.30
CA SER A 176 -3.30 -8.14 16.95
C SER A 176 -3.51 -7.99 15.44
N VAL A 177 -2.81 -7.06 14.79
CA VAL A 177 -2.87 -6.87 13.33
C VAL A 177 -2.42 -8.12 12.59
N ARG A 178 -1.30 -8.75 13.01
CA ARG A 178 -0.83 -10.01 12.41
C ARG A 178 -1.90 -11.11 12.52
N SER A 179 -2.55 -11.25 13.67
CA SER A 179 -3.62 -12.25 13.86
C SER A 179 -4.80 -11.97 12.93
N VAL A 180 -5.29 -10.73 12.90
CA VAL A 180 -6.46 -10.34 12.09
C VAL A 180 -6.20 -10.51 10.60
N ILE A 181 -4.99 -10.20 10.11
CA ILE A 181 -4.64 -10.43 8.70
C ILE A 181 -4.63 -11.92 8.36
N LYS A 182 -4.16 -12.80 9.26
CA LYS A 182 -4.21 -14.26 9.05
C LYS A 182 -5.65 -14.75 8.96
N ASP A 183 -6.52 -14.29 9.87
CA ASP A 183 -7.93 -14.66 9.87
C ASP A 183 -8.65 -14.14 8.62
N PHE A 184 -8.39 -12.90 8.22
CA PHE A 184 -8.89 -12.31 6.99
C PHE A 184 -8.45 -13.12 5.76
N TYR A 185 -7.18 -13.48 5.66
CA TYR A 185 -6.65 -14.32 4.58
C TYR A 185 -7.35 -15.68 4.55
N ASN A 186 -7.49 -16.35 5.69
CA ASN A 186 -8.13 -17.66 5.78
C ASN A 186 -9.60 -17.61 5.31
N GLN A 187 -10.34 -16.57 5.73
CA GLN A 187 -11.71 -16.36 5.29
C GLN A 187 -11.79 -16.07 3.78
N MET A 188 -10.87 -15.28 3.25
CA MET A 188 -10.81 -14.97 1.82
C MET A 188 -10.50 -16.22 0.98
N GLU A 189 -9.50 -17.00 1.36
CA GLU A 189 -9.16 -18.23 0.63
C GLU A 189 -10.24 -19.32 0.78
N THR A 190 -10.97 -19.35 1.89
CA THR A 190 -12.13 -20.26 2.06
C THR A 190 -13.32 -19.86 1.19
N SER A 191 -13.51 -18.55 0.96
CA SER A 191 -14.60 -18.02 0.12
C SER A 191 -14.24 -17.90 -1.37
N LYS A 192 -12.96 -18.14 -1.71
CA LYS A 192 -12.44 -18.09 -3.08
C LYS A 192 -13.05 -19.17 -3.94
N GLN A 193 -13.55 -18.78 -5.11
CA GLN A 193 -14.12 -19.70 -6.09
C GLN A 193 -13.07 -20.15 -7.11
N SER A 194 -13.28 -21.35 -7.68
CA SER A 194 -12.37 -21.92 -8.68
C SER A 194 -12.25 -21.02 -9.91
N GLY A 195 -11.03 -20.82 -10.40
CA GLY A 195 -10.74 -20.00 -11.58
C GLY A 195 -10.51 -18.51 -11.32
N VAL A 196 -10.63 -18.03 -10.07
CA VAL A 196 -10.36 -16.62 -9.71
C VAL A 196 -8.96 -16.47 -9.11
N ARG A 197 -8.18 -15.50 -9.63
CA ARG A 197 -6.89 -15.15 -9.04
C ARG A 197 -7.10 -14.17 -7.88
N THR A 198 -6.59 -14.54 -6.71
CA THR A 198 -6.47 -13.65 -5.54
C THR A 198 -4.99 -13.41 -5.26
N ARG A 199 -4.58 -12.14 -5.15
CA ARG A 199 -3.21 -11.74 -4.82
C ARG A 199 -3.18 -10.81 -3.61
N TYR A 200 -2.13 -10.95 -2.83
CA TYR A 200 -1.86 -10.15 -1.65
C TYR A 200 -0.53 -9.43 -1.84
N GLY A 201 -0.50 -8.15 -1.50
CA GLY A 201 0.70 -7.32 -1.45
C GLY A 201 0.75 -6.58 -0.13
N PHE A 202 1.96 -6.16 0.27
CA PHE A 202 2.20 -5.57 1.57
C PHE A 202 3.13 -4.36 1.45
N VAL A 203 2.75 -3.25 2.09
CA VAL A 203 3.58 -2.05 2.26
C VAL A 203 3.62 -1.71 3.75
N PRO A 204 4.57 -2.30 4.50
CA PRO A 204 4.87 -1.84 5.84
C PRO A 204 5.45 -0.43 5.75
N TYR A 205 4.92 0.51 6.53
CA TYR A 205 5.42 1.88 6.57
C TYR A 205 5.67 2.34 8.01
N ALA A 206 6.68 3.19 8.14
CA ALA A 206 6.97 3.95 9.34
C ALA A 206 7.56 5.30 8.89
N THR A 207 8.76 5.66 9.35
CA THR A 207 9.50 6.83 8.85
C THR A 207 9.86 6.69 7.38
N ASN A 208 10.09 5.45 6.97
CA ASN A 208 10.44 5.06 5.61
C ASN A 208 9.58 3.87 5.16
N VAL A 209 9.79 3.45 3.92
CA VAL A 209 9.30 2.18 3.35
C VAL A 209 10.45 1.43 2.70
N ASN A 210 10.45 0.11 2.85
CA ASN A 210 11.51 -0.75 2.35
C ASN A 210 11.11 -1.38 1.01
N VAL A 211 11.35 -0.65 -0.07
CA VAL A 211 10.91 -1.01 -1.44
C VAL A 211 12.08 -1.21 -2.38
N GLY A 212 13.30 -0.87 -1.97
CA GLY A 212 14.53 -0.99 -2.75
C GLY A 212 14.73 -2.37 -3.38
N PRO A 213 14.51 -3.49 -2.66
CA PRO A 213 14.59 -4.83 -3.23
C PRO A 213 13.60 -5.11 -4.36
N LEU A 214 12.54 -4.31 -4.51
CA LEU A 214 11.51 -4.46 -5.55
C LEU A 214 11.82 -3.65 -6.81
N LEU A 215 12.74 -2.69 -6.74
CA LEU A 215 13.01 -1.76 -7.82
C LEU A 215 13.94 -2.38 -8.86
N ASP A 216 13.69 -2.05 -10.12
CA ASP A 216 14.68 -2.27 -11.16
C ASP A 216 15.96 -1.47 -10.81
N PRO A 217 17.16 -2.06 -10.92
CA PRO A 217 18.43 -1.35 -10.76
C PRO A 217 18.54 -0.03 -11.55
N ASP A 218 17.94 0.06 -12.73
CA ASP A 218 17.95 1.25 -13.59
C ASP A 218 17.02 2.36 -13.10
N TRP A 219 16.16 2.06 -12.13
CA TRP A 219 15.28 3.02 -11.47
C TRP A 219 15.94 3.71 -10.27
N VAL A 220 17.17 3.32 -9.93
CA VAL A 220 17.95 3.89 -8.84
C VAL A 220 19.12 4.70 -9.43
N VAL A 221 19.49 5.83 -8.82
CA VAL A 221 20.65 6.62 -9.26
C VAL A 221 21.98 5.89 -9.03
N ASP A 222 23.03 6.28 -9.76
CA ASP A 222 24.40 5.77 -9.54
C ASP A 222 25.17 6.55 -8.48
N ASP A 223 24.83 7.82 -8.28
CA ASP A 223 25.42 8.68 -7.28
C ASP A 223 24.38 9.54 -6.54
N TRP A 224 24.62 9.83 -5.27
CA TRP A 224 23.75 10.71 -4.49
C TRP A 224 24.52 11.49 -3.42
N ASN A 225 24.01 12.68 -3.10
CA ASN A 225 24.56 13.55 -2.07
C ASN A 225 23.93 13.24 -0.71
N TYR A 226 24.78 12.96 0.28
CA TYR A 226 24.36 12.72 1.67
C TYR A 226 24.98 13.74 2.63
N SER A 227 24.21 14.22 3.61
CA SER A 227 24.68 15.14 4.67
C SER A 227 25.65 14.45 5.64
N GLN A 228 26.92 14.34 5.27
CA GLN A 228 27.94 13.65 6.05
C GLN A 228 28.90 14.62 6.76
N ARG A 229 29.86 14.04 7.50
CA ARG A 229 31.03 14.74 8.03
C ARG A 229 32.31 14.09 7.54
N ALA A 230 33.31 14.93 7.28
CA ALA A 230 34.70 14.50 7.07
C ALA A 230 35.63 15.34 7.95
N SER A 231 36.79 14.79 8.30
CA SER A 231 37.82 15.54 9.02
C SER A 231 38.72 16.25 8.03
N ALA A 232 38.91 17.55 8.21
CA ALA A 232 39.81 18.33 7.38
C ALA A 232 40.75 19.18 8.21
N VAL A 233 41.91 19.48 7.63
CA VAL A 233 42.86 20.42 8.22
C VAL A 233 42.20 21.79 8.29
N ASP A 234 42.26 22.39 9.47
CA ASP A 234 41.87 23.78 9.67
C ASP A 234 42.97 24.68 9.09
N PRO A 235 42.71 25.43 8.01
CA PRO A 235 43.72 26.30 7.41
C PRO A 235 44.09 27.50 8.31
N ALA A 236 43.30 27.81 9.34
CA ALA A 236 43.49 28.95 10.22
C ALA A 236 44.15 28.61 11.57
N MET A 237 44.35 27.32 11.91
CA MET A 237 44.91 26.92 13.20
C MET A 237 46.27 26.20 13.10
N LEU A 238 47.18 26.61 13.98
CA LEU A 238 48.52 26.05 14.18
C LEU A 238 48.46 24.59 14.69
N SER A 239 49.62 23.94 14.63
CA SER A 239 49.80 22.56 15.03
C SER A 239 49.39 22.27 16.48
N ILE A 240 48.73 21.14 16.72
CA ILE A 240 48.44 20.61 18.05
C ILE A 240 49.48 19.56 18.44
N THR A 241 49.83 19.52 19.73
CA THR A 241 50.61 18.43 20.31
C THR A 241 49.67 17.32 20.74
N TYR A 242 49.85 16.11 20.18
CA TYR A 242 49.07 14.93 20.56
C TYR A 242 50.00 13.76 20.88
N THR A 243 49.51 12.85 21.72
CA THR A 243 50.29 11.69 22.16
C THR A 243 49.95 10.47 21.33
N SER A 244 50.95 9.84 20.70
CA SER A 244 50.83 8.62 19.90
C SER A 244 51.46 7.45 20.63
N THR A 245 50.66 6.43 20.96
CA THR A 245 51.14 5.22 21.63
C THR A 245 51.18 4.06 20.65
N THR A 246 52.34 3.42 20.52
CA THR A 246 52.54 2.20 19.73
C THR A 246 52.92 1.04 20.65
N TRP A 247 52.38 -0.13 20.36
CA TRP A 247 52.69 -1.37 21.05
C TRP A 247 53.45 -2.31 20.12
N THR A 248 54.65 -2.73 20.52
CA THR A 248 55.49 -3.61 19.70
C THR A 248 55.75 -4.92 20.45
N PRO A 249 55.43 -6.09 19.87
CA PRO A 249 55.80 -7.37 20.47
C PRO A 249 57.32 -7.50 20.52
N ILE A 250 57.86 -7.92 21.66
CA ILE A 250 59.29 -8.24 21.83
C ILE A 250 59.48 -9.75 21.84
N SER A 251 58.72 -10.48 22.66
CA SER A 251 58.86 -11.93 22.85
C SER A 251 57.62 -12.56 23.49
N GLY A 252 57.61 -13.88 23.61
CA GLY A 252 56.51 -14.67 24.17
C GLY A 252 55.31 -14.81 23.23
N ASP A 253 54.26 -15.46 23.72
CA ASP A 253 53.11 -15.85 22.88
C ASP A 253 51.84 -15.06 23.23
N ARG A 254 51.17 -14.56 22.19
CA ARG A 254 49.83 -13.99 22.25
C ARG A 254 48.92 -14.69 21.24
N ASN A 255 48.03 -15.54 21.74
CA ASN A 255 47.10 -16.32 20.91
C ASN A 255 45.66 -15.87 21.15
N GLU A 256 44.84 -15.92 20.10
CA GLU A 256 43.42 -15.58 20.16
C GLU A 256 42.58 -16.83 19.91
N TYR A 257 41.60 -17.08 20.77
CA TYR A 257 40.65 -18.19 20.67
C TYR A 257 39.22 -17.64 20.68
N TYR A 258 38.34 -18.25 19.90
CA TYR A 258 36.95 -17.82 19.75
C TYR A 258 36.01 -18.93 20.21
N SER A 259 35.03 -18.60 21.05
CA SER A 259 34.02 -19.51 21.57
C SER A 259 32.67 -18.81 21.78
N GLN A 260 31.63 -19.58 22.11
CA GLN A 260 30.32 -19.06 22.51
C GLN A 260 30.05 -19.45 23.97
N GLY A 261 29.36 -18.58 24.71
CA GLY A 261 28.99 -18.86 26.10
C GLY A 261 27.75 -18.12 26.57
N THR A 262 27.21 -18.53 27.72
CA THR A 262 26.03 -17.93 28.35
C THR A 262 26.37 -16.71 29.21
N SER A 263 27.65 -16.47 29.48
CA SER A 263 28.16 -15.31 30.21
C SER A 263 29.57 -14.94 29.71
N CYS A 264 29.99 -13.71 29.96
CA CYS A 264 31.36 -13.27 29.67
C CYS A 264 32.29 -13.63 30.84
N PRO A 265 33.34 -14.46 30.63
CA PRO A 265 34.31 -14.80 31.67
C PRO A 265 35.06 -13.56 32.18
N ALA A 266 35.45 -13.58 33.45
CA ALA A 266 36.28 -12.52 34.03
C ALA A 266 37.74 -12.66 33.55
N ASP A 267 38.40 -11.52 33.41
CA ASP A 267 39.82 -11.45 33.09
C ASP A 267 40.68 -12.12 34.16
N ALA A 268 41.55 -13.03 33.74
CA ALA A 268 42.48 -13.77 34.59
C ALA A 268 43.91 -13.61 34.05
N HIS A 269 44.33 -12.37 33.86
CA HIS A 269 45.66 -12.02 33.38
C HIS A 269 46.40 -11.08 34.35
N THR A 270 47.73 -11.15 34.32
CA THR A 270 48.61 -10.24 35.06
C THR A 270 49.44 -9.41 34.10
N TYR A 271 49.82 -8.21 34.55
CA TYR A 271 50.72 -7.31 33.84
C TYR A 271 51.83 -6.85 34.78
N ASP A 272 53.06 -7.24 34.47
CA ASP A 272 54.25 -6.75 35.14
C ASP A 272 54.90 -5.69 34.25
N TRP A 273 55.10 -4.49 34.79
CA TRP A 273 55.61 -3.34 34.05
C TRP A 273 57.05 -3.03 34.46
N SER A 274 57.88 -2.68 33.48
CA SER A 274 59.20 -2.11 33.74
C SER A 274 59.08 -0.67 34.26
N GLU A 275 60.19 -0.14 34.79
CA GLU A 275 60.31 1.30 34.97
C GLU A 275 60.12 2.02 33.62
N GLU A 276 59.53 3.21 33.70
CA GLU A 276 59.27 4.08 32.56
C GLU A 276 60.53 4.86 32.20
N THR A 277 60.93 4.84 30.93
CA THR A 277 62.08 5.61 30.43
C THR A 277 61.60 6.78 29.58
N VAL A 278 62.04 8.00 29.89
CA VAL A 278 61.66 9.23 29.16
C VAL A 278 62.89 9.80 28.44
N VAL A 279 62.80 9.94 27.11
CA VAL A 279 63.83 10.57 26.25
C VAL A 279 63.16 11.61 25.35
N GLY A 280 63.39 12.89 25.63
CA GLY A 280 62.75 13.99 24.92
C GLY A 280 61.23 13.94 25.08
N THR A 281 60.50 13.84 23.96
CA THR A 281 59.04 13.70 23.92
C THR A 281 58.55 12.25 23.87
N THR A 282 59.46 11.27 23.98
CA THR A 282 59.14 9.84 23.90
C THR A 282 59.30 9.18 25.27
N THR A 283 58.25 8.47 25.67
CA THR A 283 58.18 7.65 26.87
C THR A 283 58.06 6.18 26.46
N THR A 284 58.97 5.32 26.94
CA THR A 284 58.99 3.89 26.64
C THR A 284 58.86 3.08 27.92
N GLN A 285 58.02 2.04 27.89
CA GLN A 285 57.85 1.09 28.99
C GLN A 285 57.58 -0.30 28.44
N THR A 286 58.14 -1.33 29.05
CA THR A 286 57.89 -2.72 28.66
C THR A 286 56.91 -3.36 29.63
N ARG A 287 56.06 -4.24 29.12
CA ARG A 287 55.10 -5.02 29.90
C ARG A 287 55.20 -6.50 29.57
N THR A 288 55.29 -7.34 30.60
CA THR A 288 55.14 -8.79 30.52
C THR A 288 53.72 -9.18 30.91
N ALA A 289 53.01 -9.86 30.02
CA ALA A 289 51.65 -10.33 30.24
C ALA A 289 51.60 -11.86 30.37
N ASN A 290 50.81 -12.34 31.32
CA ASN A 290 50.54 -13.76 31.54
C ASN A 290 49.05 -13.98 31.82
N GLY A 291 48.50 -15.13 31.43
CA GLY A 291 47.10 -15.49 31.66
C GLY A 291 46.16 -15.09 30.53
N SER A 292 44.86 -14.99 30.81
CA SER A 292 43.82 -14.81 29.79
C SER A 292 42.99 -13.53 29.99
N ARG A 293 42.74 -12.82 28.89
CA ARG A 293 41.82 -11.68 28.81
C ARG A 293 40.65 -12.04 27.90
N PHE A 294 39.43 -11.65 28.25
CA PHE A 294 38.23 -11.97 27.49
C PHE A 294 37.58 -10.70 26.92
N GLU A 295 37.25 -10.73 25.63
CA GLU A 295 36.44 -9.72 24.95
C GLU A 295 35.15 -10.37 24.48
N CYS A 296 33.99 -9.84 24.90
CA CYS A 296 32.70 -10.45 24.60
C CYS A 296 31.79 -9.48 23.84
N SER A 297 31.07 -10.00 22.84
CA SER A 297 29.98 -9.27 22.16
C SER A 297 28.69 -10.06 22.24
N SER A 298 27.59 -9.41 22.60
CA SER A 298 26.27 -10.03 22.63
C SER A 298 25.85 -10.46 21.23
N SER A 299 25.35 -11.68 21.10
CA SER A 299 24.72 -12.20 19.89
C SER A 299 23.25 -12.51 20.12
N ASP A 300 22.48 -12.61 19.04
CA ASP A 300 21.05 -12.90 19.11
C ASP A 300 20.78 -14.21 19.87
N GLY A 301 19.78 -14.18 20.75
CA GLY A 301 19.39 -15.36 21.56
C GLY A 301 20.03 -15.46 22.95
N GLY A 302 20.65 -14.39 23.46
CA GLY A 302 21.13 -14.34 24.85
C GLY A 302 22.47 -15.04 25.09
N THR A 303 23.25 -15.28 24.03
CA THR A 303 24.59 -15.86 24.10
C THR A 303 25.66 -14.83 23.73
N TYR A 304 26.87 -14.99 24.26
CA TYR A 304 28.03 -14.14 24.00
C TYR A 304 28.97 -14.84 23.01
N LEU A 305 29.43 -14.11 22.00
CA LEU A 305 30.65 -14.46 21.28
C LEU A 305 31.82 -14.01 22.14
N ILE A 306 32.65 -14.96 22.57
CA ILE A 306 33.77 -14.76 23.49
C ILE A 306 35.06 -14.89 22.69
N LYS A 307 35.90 -13.86 22.76
CA LYS A 307 37.27 -13.85 22.28
C LYS A 307 38.22 -13.91 23.48
N GLU A 308 38.86 -15.05 23.70
CA GLU A 308 39.93 -15.22 24.69
C GLU A 308 41.26 -14.83 24.05
N ILE A 309 41.98 -13.89 24.66
CA ILE A 309 43.34 -13.53 24.33
C ILE A 309 44.24 -14.10 25.43
N ARG A 310 45.03 -15.12 25.09
CA ARG A 310 45.93 -15.80 26.03
C ARG A 310 47.36 -15.32 25.85
N TYR A 311 47.99 -14.96 26.97
CA TYR A 311 49.37 -14.51 27.05
C TYR A 311 50.23 -15.55 27.78
N SER A 312 51.39 -15.86 27.21
CA SER A 312 52.41 -16.70 27.83
C SER A 312 53.76 -15.98 27.75
N ASN A 313 54.20 -15.43 28.88
CA ASN A 313 55.38 -14.56 29.01
C ASN A 313 55.48 -13.52 27.88
N TYR A 314 54.33 -12.96 27.49
CA TYR A 314 54.25 -12.08 26.34
C TYR A 314 54.77 -10.70 26.70
N VAL A 315 55.94 -10.36 26.17
CA VAL A 315 56.60 -9.08 26.41
C VAL A 315 56.26 -8.13 25.26
N SER A 316 55.76 -6.95 25.62
CA SER A 316 55.42 -5.88 24.66
C SER A 316 55.97 -4.55 25.12
N GLU A 317 56.56 -3.80 24.19
CA GLU A 317 57.00 -2.42 24.42
C GLU A 317 55.84 -1.47 24.13
N LYS A 318 55.54 -0.60 25.08
CA LYS A 318 54.68 0.58 24.93
C LYS A 318 55.58 1.78 24.69
N LYS A 319 55.52 2.35 23.49
CA LYS A 319 56.22 3.60 23.14
C LYS A 319 55.20 4.70 22.94
N THR A 320 55.29 5.75 23.73
CA THR A 320 54.37 6.88 23.77
C THR A 320 55.12 8.14 23.33
N GLN A 321 54.74 8.79 22.25
CA GLN A 321 55.45 9.95 21.69
C GLN A 321 54.54 11.17 21.62
N GLN A 322 54.98 12.35 22.08
CA GLN A 322 54.33 13.59 21.70
C GLN A 322 54.70 13.95 20.26
N LYS A 323 53.69 14.08 19.41
CA LYS A 323 53.79 14.46 18.00
C LYS A 323 53.13 15.81 17.79
N ILE A 324 53.68 16.57 16.85
CA ILE A 324 53.11 17.83 16.39
C ILE A 324 52.34 17.50 15.11
N GLY A 325 51.03 17.75 15.10
CA GLY A 325 50.15 17.52 13.94
C GLY A 325 49.31 18.73 13.61
N LEU A 326 48.76 18.79 12.41
CA LEU A 326 47.84 19.86 12.04
C LEU A 326 46.52 19.72 12.81
N LYS A 327 45.99 20.82 13.33
CA LYS A 327 44.63 20.83 13.90
C LYS A 327 43.65 20.48 12.79
N ARG A 328 42.69 19.61 13.11
CA ARG A 328 41.61 19.22 12.21
C ARG A 328 40.28 19.61 12.83
N THR A 329 39.32 19.98 11.98
CA THR A 329 37.93 20.27 12.32
C THR A 329 37.01 19.34 11.55
N TRP A 330 35.78 19.16 12.04
CA TRP A 330 34.74 18.47 11.28
C TRP A 330 34.18 19.38 10.20
N ARG A 331 34.08 18.84 8.98
CA ARG A 331 33.49 19.46 7.80
C ARG A 331 32.16 18.78 7.49
N TYR A 332 31.07 19.37 7.96
CA TYR A 332 29.71 18.92 7.71
C TYR A 332 29.19 19.47 6.38
N ARG A 333 29.02 18.58 5.40
CA ARG A 333 28.62 18.93 4.03
C ARG A 333 27.80 17.81 3.39
N ASP A 334 27.21 18.14 2.26
CA ASP A 334 26.67 17.13 1.35
C ASP A 334 27.81 16.56 0.50
N TYR A 335 28.09 15.26 0.66
CA TYR A 335 29.13 14.55 -0.09
C TYR A 335 28.48 13.61 -1.09
N ASN A 336 28.95 13.67 -2.34
CA ASN A 336 28.52 12.77 -3.40
C ASN A 336 29.13 11.38 -3.19
N ILE A 337 28.27 10.37 -3.19
CA ILE A 337 28.64 8.97 -2.97
C ILE A 337 28.20 8.13 -4.15
N ASP A 338 29.12 7.36 -4.72
CA ASP A 338 28.83 6.29 -5.67
C ASP A 338 28.05 5.17 -4.98
N VAL A 339 26.77 5.08 -5.30
CA VAL A 339 25.83 4.07 -4.81
C VAL A 339 25.53 2.98 -5.84
N SER A 340 26.17 3.01 -7.02
CA SER A 340 26.00 2.01 -8.09
C SER A 340 26.30 0.57 -7.61
N LYS A 341 27.14 0.42 -6.59
CA LYS A 341 27.47 -0.89 -5.98
C LYS A 341 26.28 -1.52 -5.24
N ILE A 342 25.37 -0.72 -4.70
CA ILE A 342 24.17 -1.19 -4.00
C ILE A 342 23.25 -1.91 -4.98
N LYS A 343 23.15 -1.43 -6.22
CA LYS A 343 22.38 -2.06 -7.31
C LYS A 343 22.77 -3.52 -7.57
N LYS A 344 24.00 -3.91 -7.20
CA LYS A 344 24.55 -5.27 -7.39
C LYS A 344 24.46 -6.15 -6.13
N GLY A 345 23.64 -5.76 -5.15
CA GLY A 345 23.48 -6.50 -3.88
C GLY A 345 24.71 -6.47 -2.97
N LYS A 346 25.65 -5.54 -3.19
CA LYS A 346 26.89 -5.42 -2.40
C LYS A 346 26.72 -4.40 -1.28
N LYS A 347 27.35 -4.66 -0.13
CA LYS A 347 27.49 -3.67 0.94
C LYS A 347 28.31 -2.47 0.45
N LEU A 348 27.88 -1.27 0.83
CA LEU A 348 28.55 -0.04 0.42
C LEU A 348 29.77 0.22 1.32
N HIS A 349 30.97 0.08 0.74
CA HIS A 349 32.22 0.51 1.34
C HIS A 349 32.64 1.84 0.73
N THR A 350 32.66 2.89 1.55
CA THR A 350 33.11 4.23 1.15
C THR A 350 34.38 4.58 1.90
N THR A 351 35.42 4.95 1.15
CA THR A 351 36.60 5.59 1.75
C THR A 351 36.21 7.00 2.22
N ALA A 352 36.79 7.45 3.33
CA ALA A 352 36.69 8.83 3.83
C ALA A 352 35.36 9.27 4.50
N PHE A 353 34.74 8.43 5.34
CA PHE A 353 33.53 8.80 6.10
C PHE A 353 33.60 8.39 7.59
N ASP A 354 33.12 9.26 8.49
CA ASP A 354 32.88 8.93 9.90
C ASP A 354 31.38 8.87 10.22
N ARG A 355 30.93 7.70 10.68
CA ARG A 355 29.53 7.39 11.03
C ARG A 355 29.16 7.65 12.47
N PHE A 356 30.16 7.76 13.35
CA PHE A 356 29.91 7.98 14.75
C PHE A 356 29.57 9.45 14.94
N PHE A 357 28.61 9.76 15.80
CA PHE A 357 28.29 11.16 16.09
C PHE A 357 29.30 11.76 17.08
N MET A 358 29.93 10.95 17.93
CA MET A 358 31.00 11.36 18.84
C MET A 358 32.37 11.10 18.24
N GLY A 359 33.33 11.98 18.50
CA GLY A 359 34.73 11.76 18.14
C GLY A 359 35.54 13.06 18.13
N THR A 360 36.85 12.91 17.98
CA THR A 360 37.74 14.04 17.62
C THR A 360 38.04 13.97 16.12
N PRO A 361 38.19 15.11 15.44
CA PRO A 361 38.62 15.13 14.04
C PRO A 361 40.01 14.47 13.90
N GLN A 362 40.06 13.29 13.29
CA GLN A 362 41.29 12.53 13.03
C GLN A 362 41.45 12.29 11.53
N GLU A 363 42.61 11.81 11.09
CA GLU A 363 42.76 11.36 9.70
C GLU A 363 41.72 10.27 9.37
N VAL A 364 40.97 10.46 8.29
CA VAL A 364 39.74 9.71 8.06
C VAL A 364 40.05 8.25 7.74
N LYS A 365 39.52 7.33 8.54
CA LYS A 365 39.55 5.89 8.27
C LYS A 365 38.34 5.49 7.42
N SER A 366 38.49 4.49 6.57
CA SER A 366 37.39 3.96 5.74
C SER A 366 36.21 3.50 6.60
N GLY A 367 34.99 3.89 6.21
CA GLY A 367 33.75 3.53 6.89
C GLY A 367 32.86 2.63 6.04
N THR A 368 31.98 1.87 6.67
CA THR A 368 30.94 1.07 5.99
C THR A 368 29.57 1.67 6.32
N GLY A 369 28.83 2.10 5.30
CA GLY A 369 27.43 2.47 5.39
C GLY A 369 26.53 1.24 5.27
N TRP A 370 25.38 1.26 5.93
CA TRP A 370 24.43 0.15 5.90
C TRP A 370 23.22 0.53 5.07
N TYR A 371 22.98 -0.22 4.01
CA TYR A 371 21.78 -0.09 3.20
C TYR A 371 20.79 -1.17 3.61
N GLU A 372 19.62 -0.76 4.12
CA GLU A 372 18.60 -1.66 4.67
C GLU A 372 17.45 -1.95 3.68
N GLY A 373 17.50 -1.36 2.48
CA GLY A 373 16.49 -1.51 1.43
C GLY A 373 15.51 -0.33 1.31
N CYS A 374 15.55 0.64 2.21
CA CYS A 374 14.74 1.84 2.11
C CYS A 374 15.22 2.80 1.01
N ILE A 375 14.35 3.71 0.59
CA ILE A 375 14.67 4.69 -0.46
C ILE A 375 14.49 6.10 0.05
N GLU A 376 15.22 7.02 -0.56
CA GLU A 376 14.82 8.41 -0.68
C GLU A 376 14.02 8.58 -1.98
N GLU A 377 12.95 9.36 -1.87
CA GLU A 377 12.00 9.66 -2.91
C GLU A 377 12.63 10.41 -4.08
N ARG A 378 11.85 10.46 -5.16
CA ARG A 378 12.17 11.19 -6.38
C ARG A 378 12.20 12.70 -6.15
N GLU A 379 12.59 13.44 -7.17
CA GLU A 379 12.55 14.90 -7.10
C GLU A 379 11.16 15.42 -6.71
N THR A 380 11.16 16.44 -5.86
CA THR A 380 9.99 17.14 -5.37
C THR A 380 10.36 18.58 -5.01
N TYR A 381 9.35 19.38 -4.71
CA TYR A 381 9.46 20.71 -4.16
C TYR A 381 8.53 20.88 -2.94
N GLU A 382 8.66 22.02 -2.25
CA GLU A 382 7.72 22.46 -1.22
C GLU A 382 6.40 22.90 -1.86
N ILE A 383 5.33 22.16 -1.58
CA ILE A 383 3.99 22.41 -2.14
C ILE A 383 3.16 23.15 -1.09
N THR A 384 2.63 24.31 -1.48
CA THR A 384 1.75 25.13 -0.62
C THR A 384 0.30 25.10 -1.06
N ASP A 385 0.01 24.67 -2.30
CA ASP A 385 -1.34 24.47 -2.83
C ASP A 385 -1.49 23.06 -3.42
N TYR A 386 -2.17 22.19 -2.68
CA TYR A 386 -2.41 20.80 -3.08
C TYR A 386 -3.62 20.63 -4.02
N THR A 387 -4.33 21.72 -4.33
CA THR A 387 -5.39 21.70 -5.37
C THR A 387 -4.79 21.80 -6.79
N SER A 388 -3.55 22.26 -6.91
CA SER A 388 -2.83 22.46 -8.18
C SER A 388 -1.38 21.96 -8.11
N VAL A 389 -1.19 20.68 -7.81
CA VAL A 389 0.14 20.06 -7.77
C VAL A 389 0.73 19.91 -9.17
N ASP A 390 1.97 20.37 -9.36
CA ASP A 390 2.72 20.18 -10.61
C ASP A 390 3.51 18.86 -10.56
N LEU A 391 2.93 17.81 -11.15
CA LEU A 391 3.57 16.49 -11.27
C LEU A 391 4.82 16.48 -12.18
N ASN A 392 5.08 17.56 -12.94
CA ASN A 392 6.37 17.68 -13.62
C ASN A 392 7.52 17.95 -12.66
N ARG A 393 7.24 18.51 -11.48
CA ARG A 393 8.22 18.79 -10.43
C ARG A 393 8.09 17.83 -9.23
N ALA A 394 6.87 17.46 -8.86
CA ALA A 394 6.58 16.48 -7.80
C ALA A 394 6.58 15.05 -8.37
N LYS A 395 7.75 14.58 -8.81
CA LYS A 395 7.93 13.23 -9.40
C LYS A 395 7.65 12.11 -8.41
N ASP A 396 7.71 12.42 -7.12
CA ASP A 396 7.37 11.53 -6.02
C ASP A 396 5.85 11.31 -5.87
N LEU A 397 5.02 12.30 -6.22
CA LEU A 397 3.55 12.18 -6.14
C LEU A 397 2.90 11.58 -7.39
N ASP A 398 3.65 11.45 -8.48
CA ASP A 398 3.21 10.69 -9.66
C ASP A 398 3.40 9.18 -9.42
N ILE A 399 2.30 8.49 -9.11
CA ILE A 399 2.29 7.07 -8.76
C ILE A 399 2.46 6.12 -9.95
N ASP A 400 2.31 6.60 -11.19
CA ASP A 400 2.48 5.78 -12.39
C ASP A 400 3.79 6.06 -13.12
N LEU A 401 4.47 7.16 -12.81
CA LEU A 401 5.71 7.51 -13.47
C LEU A 401 6.75 6.38 -13.34
N VAL A 402 7.12 5.78 -14.47
CA VAL A 402 8.29 4.91 -14.59
C VAL A 402 9.52 5.79 -14.79
N PRO A 403 10.63 5.57 -14.05
CA PRO A 403 11.80 6.44 -14.13
C PRO A 403 12.40 6.50 -15.54
N ASN A 404 12.73 7.70 -15.98
CA ASN A 404 13.32 7.99 -17.30
C ASN A 404 14.46 9.03 -17.24
N SER A 405 14.80 9.49 -16.04
CA SER A 405 15.81 10.52 -15.76
C SER A 405 16.23 10.43 -14.29
N ASP A 406 17.38 11.00 -13.91
CA ASP A 406 17.86 10.99 -12.52
C ASP A 406 16.88 11.68 -11.54
N ALA A 407 16.19 12.72 -11.99
CA ALA A 407 15.11 13.38 -11.25
C ALA A 407 14.00 12.40 -10.84
N SER A 408 13.63 11.50 -11.75
CA SER A 408 12.60 10.48 -11.54
C SER A 408 13.11 9.18 -10.92
N ARG A 409 14.43 9.03 -10.71
CA ARG A 409 15.02 7.85 -10.06
C ARG A 409 15.01 8.01 -8.54
N TRP A 410 14.90 6.87 -7.86
CA TRP A 410 15.05 6.80 -6.41
C TRP A 410 16.51 6.80 -6.02
N LYS A 411 16.75 7.15 -4.75
CA LYS A 411 18.08 7.11 -4.17
C LYS A 411 18.08 6.14 -3.00
N PRO A 412 19.16 5.39 -2.74
CA PRO A 412 19.22 4.55 -1.55
C PRO A 412 19.13 5.40 -0.27
N ALA A 413 18.22 5.08 0.66
CA ALA A 413 18.23 5.73 1.97
C ALA A 413 19.33 5.08 2.83
N ILE A 414 20.32 5.89 3.23
CA ILE A 414 21.44 5.45 4.06
C ILE A 414 21.47 6.35 5.29
N SER A 415 20.59 6.08 6.25
CA SER A 415 20.40 6.89 7.46
C SER A 415 21.69 7.10 8.26
N SER A 416 22.61 6.12 8.22
CA SER A 416 23.93 6.24 8.84
C SER A 416 24.77 7.39 8.29
N PHE A 417 24.45 7.92 7.11
CA PHE A 417 25.12 9.06 6.48
C PHE A 417 24.42 10.39 6.76
N GLY A 418 23.30 10.41 7.49
CA GLY A 418 22.50 11.63 7.69
C GLY A 418 22.81 12.37 8.97
N PHE A 419 23.82 13.24 8.96
CA PHE A 419 24.07 14.18 10.06
C PHE A 419 23.08 15.35 10.05
N VAL A 420 22.57 15.66 11.25
CA VAL A 420 21.68 16.79 11.52
C VAL A 420 22.53 18.02 11.82
N ARG A 421 22.97 18.73 10.79
CA ARG A 421 23.92 19.85 10.91
C ARG A 421 23.39 20.93 11.85
N GLY A 422 24.23 21.42 12.77
CA GLY A 422 23.88 22.49 13.71
C GLY A 422 23.18 22.02 15.00
N LEU A 423 22.78 20.75 15.08
CA LEU A 423 22.24 20.13 16.29
C LEU A 423 23.31 19.27 16.97
N ASN A 424 23.78 19.70 18.13
CA ASN A 424 24.77 18.99 18.93
C ASN A 424 24.20 17.70 19.53
N TRP A 425 25.07 16.72 19.77
CA TRP A 425 24.71 15.41 20.31
C TRP A 425 24.00 15.46 21.68
N ASP A 426 24.20 16.52 22.44
CA ASP A 426 23.57 16.78 23.74
C ASP A 426 22.20 17.46 23.62
N GLY A 427 21.72 17.67 22.39
CA GLY A 427 20.43 18.31 22.09
C GLY A 427 20.49 19.84 22.06
N THR A 428 21.66 20.45 22.23
CA THR A 428 21.82 21.91 22.08
C THR A 428 21.99 22.32 20.62
N GLY A 429 21.72 23.59 20.31
CA GLY A 429 21.74 24.09 18.93
C GLY A 429 20.43 23.82 18.18
N ALA A 430 20.45 23.98 16.86
CA ALA A 430 19.28 23.80 16.01
C ALA A 430 19.70 23.27 14.63
N PRO A 431 18.88 22.40 13.99
CA PRO A 431 19.14 21.95 12.64
C PRO A 431 19.31 23.13 11.67
N SER A 432 20.27 23.02 10.77
CA SER A 432 20.65 24.08 9.84
C SER A 432 20.99 23.50 8.47
N LYS A 433 20.56 24.19 7.41
CA LYS A 433 20.88 23.82 6.03
C LYS A 433 22.32 24.15 5.60
N PRO A 434 22.91 25.31 5.97
CA PRO A 434 24.27 25.67 5.56
C PRO A 434 25.33 24.62 5.89
N LEU A 435 26.43 24.66 5.13
CA LEU A 435 27.63 23.86 5.42
C LEU A 435 28.31 24.40 6.68
N VAL A 436 28.85 23.51 7.51
CA VAL A 436 29.43 23.90 8.81
C VAL A 436 30.81 23.26 8.98
N ASP A 437 31.80 24.09 9.28
CA ASP A 437 33.09 23.65 9.82
C ASP A 437 33.06 23.87 11.34
N SER A 438 33.23 22.82 12.13
CA SER A 438 33.09 22.89 13.59
C SER A 438 33.95 21.83 14.29
N ASP A 439 34.38 22.11 15.52
CA ASP A 439 34.93 21.09 16.43
C ASP A 439 33.82 20.33 17.17
N GLU A 440 32.57 20.79 17.07
CA GLU A 440 31.41 20.19 17.72
C GLU A 440 30.98 18.88 17.06
N ASN A 441 30.35 18.04 17.89
CA ASN A 441 29.82 16.75 17.48
C ASN A 441 28.31 16.86 17.25
N PHE A 442 27.90 16.98 15.99
CA PHE A 442 26.48 16.97 15.62
C PHE A 442 25.85 15.58 15.64
N VAL A 443 24.56 15.54 15.95
CA VAL A 443 23.72 14.35 15.92
C VAL A 443 23.74 13.70 14.54
N ASN A 444 23.75 12.38 14.51
CA ASN A 444 23.49 11.60 13.33
C ASN A 444 22.10 10.96 13.44
N ALA A 445 21.25 11.14 12.42
CA ALA A 445 19.84 10.77 12.43
C ALA A 445 19.61 9.26 12.66
N THR A 446 20.58 8.41 12.28
CA THR A 446 20.52 6.97 12.60
C THR A 446 20.50 6.71 14.10
N TRP A 447 21.08 7.59 14.93
CA TRP A 447 21.22 7.44 16.37
C TRP A 447 20.17 8.20 17.17
N VAL A 448 19.23 8.88 16.49
CA VAL A 448 18.05 9.47 17.14
C VAL A 448 17.04 8.36 17.36
N GLY A 449 16.82 7.97 18.62
CA GLY A 449 16.00 6.83 18.97
C GLY A 449 15.98 6.57 20.46
N GLY A 450 15.47 5.40 20.84
CA GLY A 450 15.33 5.02 22.25
C GLY A 450 15.50 3.53 22.45
N TRP A 451 15.88 3.15 23.66
CA TRP A 451 15.81 1.77 24.13
C TRP A 451 14.39 1.48 24.61
N PHE A 452 13.85 0.36 24.16
CA PHE A 452 12.54 -0.12 24.59
C PHE A 452 12.67 -1.20 25.68
N GLY A 453 11.58 -1.47 26.40
CA GLY A 453 11.55 -2.43 27.51
C GLY A 453 11.87 -3.88 27.14
N ASP A 454 11.95 -4.20 25.84
CA ASP A 454 12.42 -5.47 25.29
C ASP A 454 13.95 -5.53 25.07
N GLY A 455 14.67 -4.49 25.49
CA GLY A 455 16.12 -4.39 25.35
C GLY A 455 16.59 -4.11 23.92
N ARG A 456 15.71 -3.68 23.01
CA ARG A 456 16.08 -3.30 21.63
C ARG A 456 16.19 -1.79 21.50
N TRP A 457 17.24 -1.33 20.82
CA TRP A 457 17.37 0.06 20.39
C TRP A 457 16.61 0.25 19.08
N VAL A 458 15.77 1.27 19.01
CA VAL A 458 14.95 1.55 17.82
C VAL A 458 15.19 2.97 17.36
N SER A 459 15.59 3.10 16.09
CA SER A 459 15.77 4.39 15.44
C SER A 459 14.42 5.04 15.13
N THR A 460 14.37 6.35 15.27
CA THR A 460 13.33 7.18 14.65
C THR A 460 13.46 7.21 13.14
N SER A 461 14.60 6.79 12.57
CA SER A 461 14.86 6.66 11.13
C SER A 461 14.60 5.25 10.60
N ALA A 462 13.64 4.52 11.20
CA ALA A 462 13.46 3.09 10.94
C ALA A 462 13.21 2.78 9.46
N CYS A 463 13.84 1.71 8.98
CA CYS A 463 13.51 1.05 7.73
C CYS A 463 12.68 -0.20 8.04
N PRO A 464 11.39 -0.24 7.66
CA PRO A 464 10.52 -1.35 8.02
C PRO A 464 10.86 -2.63 7.23
N ALA A 465 10.12 -3.70 7.48
CA ALA A 465 10.21 -4.93 6.70
C ALA A 465 10.02 -4.65 5.20
N ALA A 466 10.72 -5.42 4.36
CA ALA A 466 10.61 -5.29 2.91
C ALA A 466 9.15 -5.38 2.45
N ALA A 467 8.73 -4.44 1.62
CA ALA A 467 7.44 -4.47 0.95
C ALA A 467 7.38 -5.69 0.02
N LYS A 468 6.17 -6.12 -0.30
CA LYS A 468 5.91 -7.27 -1.17
C LYS A 468 4.93 -6.89 -2.27
N LYS A 469 5.31 -7.17 -3.52
CA LYS A 469 4.43 -7.03 -4.69
C LYS A 469 3.24 -7.99 -4.59
N LEU A 470 2.21 -7.72 -5.40
CA LEU A 470 1.02 -8.57 -5.50
C LEU A 470 1.38 -9.96 -6.02
N SER A 471 1.24 -10.97 -5.17
CA SER A 471 1.37 -12.37 -5.58
C SER A 471 0.28 -13.22 -4.91
N PRO A 472 -0.09 -14.38 -5.49
CA PRO A 472 -0.68 -15.44 -4.70
C PRO A 472 0.27 -15.79 -3.55
N MET A 473 -0.28 -16.16 -2.41
CA MET A 473 0.49 -16.55 -1.23
C MET A 473 -0.20 -17.73 -0.57
N THR A 474 0.59 -18.57 0.10
CA THR A 474 0.11 -19.60 1.02
C THR A 474 0.01 -19.04 2.44
N ALA A 475 -0.74 -19.73 3.31
CA ALA A 475 -0.85 -19.35 4.73
C ALA A 475 0.52 -19.30 5.42
N ASN A 476 1.44 -20.23 5.08
CA ASN A 476 2.78 -20.28 5.66
C ASN A 476 3.68 -19.13 5.19
N GLU A 477 3.60 -18.77 3.90
CA GLU A 477 4.33 -17.60 3.37
C GLU A 477 3.81 -16.30 3.97
N LEU A 478 2.49 -16.21 4.21
CA LEU A 478 1.88 -15.09 4.90
C LEU A 478 2.37 -15.00 6.34
N ASP A 479 2.31 -16.10 7.09
CA ASP A 479 2.75 -16.15 8.48
C ASP A 479 4.23 -15.74 8.63
N THR A 480 5.08 -16.30 7.78
CA THR A 480 6.51 -15.96 7.73
C THR A 480 6.72 -14.47 7.46
N TYR A 481 5.99 -13.91 6.49
CA TYR A 481 6.08 -12.48 6.16
C TYR A 481 5.62 -11.60 7.32
N LEU A 482 4.46 -11.91 7.91
CA LEU A 482 3.89 -11.15 9.04
C LEU A 482 4.82 -11.16 10.27
N GLY A 483 5.58 -12.24 10.47
CA GLY A 483 6.63 -12.32 11.50
C GLY A 483 7.78 -11.32 11.33
N THR A 484 8.00 -10.80 10.12
CA THR A 484 9.04 -9.79 9.84
C THR A 484 8.63 -8.36 10.23
N LEU A 485 7.34 -8.11 10.48
CA LEU A 485 6.81 -6.77 10.75
C LEU A 485 7.24 -6.28 12.13
N LEU A 486 8.38 -5.60 12.25
CA LEU A 486 8.89 -5.10 13.51
C LEU A 486 8.56 -3.61 13.68
N PRO A 487 7.87 -3.21 14.76
CA PRO A 487 7.56 -1.82 15.02
C PRO A 487 8.80 -0.95 15.26
N GLY A 488 8.87 0.23 14.64
CA GLY A 488 9.87 1.26 14.89
C GLY A 488 9.66 2.53 14.07
N GLY A 489 10.42 3.60 14.34
CA GLY A 489 10.28 4.85 13.62
C GLY A 489 9.08 5.70 14.05
N LYS A 490 8.70 6.63 13.18
CA LYS A 490 7.69 7.68 13.33
C LYS A 490 6.64 7.60 12.22
N THR A 491 5.49 8.22 12.39
CA THR A 491 4.31 7.96 11.57
C THR A 491 4.22 8.90 10.37
N TYR A 492 4.56 8.38 9.18
CA TYR A 492 4.46 9.10 7.90
C TYR A 492 3.43 8.45 6.98
N HIS A 493 2.16 8.88 7.08
CA HIS A 493 1.05 8.29 6.32
C HIS A 493 1.25 8.39 4.80
N ASP A 494 1.84 9.48 4.31
CA ASP A 494 2.01 9.70 2.88
C ASP A 494 2.90 8.66 2.21
N THR A 495 3.99 8.27 2.87
CA THR A 495 4.96 7.32 2.32
C THR A 495 4.31 5.95 2.13
N GLY A 496 3.50 5.51 3.10
CA GLY A 496 2.70 4.29 2.97
C GLY A 496 1.67 4.38 1.84
N MET A 497 0.93 5.48 1.74
CA MET A 497 -0.11 5.67 0.73
C MET A 497 0.47 5.75 -0.70
N ILE A 498 1.53 6.53 -0.90
CA ILE A 498 2.22 6.67 -2.20
C ILE A 498 2.68 5.30 -2.71
N TRP A 499 3.35 4.51 -1.88
CA TRP A 499 3.83 3.19 -2.29
C TRP A 499 2.73 2.13 -2.39
N GLY A 500 1.71 2.19 -1.53
CA GLY A 500 0.51 1.39 -1.70
C GLY A 500 -0.14 1.59 -3.08
N GLY A 501 -0.23 2.85 -3.53
CA GLY A 501 -0.69 3.20 -4.87
C GLY A 501 0.22 2.70 -5.98
N ARG A 502 1.53 2.95 -5.89
CA ARG A 502 2.53 2.52 -6.88
C ARG A 502 2.56 1.00 -7.09
N LEU A 503 2.51 0.22 -6.01
CA LEU A 503 2.53 -1.25 -6.10
C LEU A 503 1.22 -1.84 -6.64
N LEU A 504 0.10 -1.13 -6.49
CA LEU A 504 -1.22 -1.58 -6.93
C LEU A 504 -1.61 -1.04 -8.32
N SER A 505 -0.91 -0.03 -8.84
CA SER A 505 -1.23 0.58 -10.14
C SER A 505 -1.04 -0.40 -11.29
N LYS A 506 -1.97 -0.36 -12.25
CA LYS A 506 -1.94 -1.12 -13.49
C LYS A 506 -1.15 -0.44 -14.61
N ASP A 507 -0.93 0.86 -14.51
CA ASP A 507 -0.29 1.68 -15.56
C ASP A 507 1.11 2.16 -15.14
N GLY A 508 1.56 1.79 -13.93
CA GLY A 508 2.81 2.25 -13.34
C GLY A 508 3.98 1.26 -13.44
N LEU A 509 4.82 1.29 -12.41
CA LEU A 509 6.09 0.54 -12.30
C LEU A 509 5.98 -0.94 -12.69
N PHE A 510 4.92 -1.60 -12.20
CA PHE A 510 4.72 -3.04 -12.36
C PHE A 510 3.55 -3.34 -13.29
N ALA A 511 3.28 -2.47 -14.28
CA ALA A 511 2.15 -2.59 -15.20
C ALA A 511 2.04 -3.97 -15.85
N SER A 512 3.16 -4.58 -16.26
CA SER A 512 3.18 -5.92 -16.85
C SER A 512 2.72 -7.02 -15.88
N GLU A 513 3.00 -6.86 -14.58
CA GLU A 513 2.59 -7.80 -13.52
C GLU A 513 1.16 -7.50 -13.03
N ASN A 514 0.73 -6.25 -13.13
CA ASN A 514 -0.56 -5.76 -12.64
C ASN A 514 -1.65 -5.70 -13.71
N ALA A 515 -1.33 -6.04 -14.95
CA ALA A 515 -2.29 -6.16 -16.03
C ALA A 515 -3.41 -7.16 -15.69
N ASP A 516 -4.58 -6.90 -16.26
CA ASP A 516 -5.72 -7.82 -16.19
C ASP A 516 -5.38 -9.10 -16.96
N VAL A 517 -5.76 -10.25 -16.39
CA VAL A 517 -5.41 -11.57 -16.94
C VAL A 517 -6.63 -12.15 -17.66
N ASN A 518 -6.41 -12.74 -18.84
CA ASN A 518 -7.44 -13.40 -19.65
C ASN A 518 -8.63 -12.48 -20.00
N GLY A 519 -8.41 -11.17 -20.10
CA GLY A 519 -9.46 -10.19 -20.38
C GLY A 519 -10.48 -10.00 -19.24
N VAL A 520 -10.22 -10.57 -18.06
CA VAL A 520 -11.07 -10.42 -16.87
C VAL A 520 -10.54 -9.27 -16.01
N PRO A 521 -11.35 -8.20 -15.80
CA PRO A 521 -10.94 -7.09 -14.95
C PRO A 521 -10.56 -7.53 -13.54
N THR A 522 -9.57 -6.87 -12.96
CA THR A 522 -9.16 -7.11 -11.57
C THR A 522 -9.75 -6.04 -10.65
N SER A 523 -10.51 -6.45 -9.64
CA SER A 523 -10.93 -5.57 -8.55
C SER A 523 -9.73 -5.32 -7.63
N ARG A 524 -9.35 -4.05 -7.47
CA ARG A 524 -8.16 -3.65 -6.73
C ARG A 524 -8.57 -2.91 -5.46
N HIS A 525 -8.06 -3.37 -4.33
CA HIS A 525 -8.34 -2.80 -3.02
C HIS A 525 -7.04 -2.47 -2.28
N LEU A 526 -6.99 -1.28 -1.70
CA LEU A 526 -5.94 -0.85 -0.79
C LEU A 526 -6.53 -0.76 0.61
N ILE A 527 -5.96 -1.46 1.58
CA ILE A 527 -6.35 -1.38 2.99
C ILE A 527 -5.23 -0.66 3.72
N PHE A 528 -5.51 0.56 4.15
CA PHE A 528 -4.60 1.41 4.90
C PHE A 528 -4.90 1.28 6.40
N LEU A 529 -3.94 0.76 7.15
CA LEU A 529 -4.04 0.57 8.60
C LEU A 529 -3.10 1.53 9.31
N THR A 530 -3.57 2.15 10.39
CA THR A 530 -2.76 3.00 11.29
C THR A 530 -3.22 2.90 12.75
N ASP A 531 -2.30 3.07 13.69
CA ASP A 531 -2.59 3.17 15.12
C ASP A 531 -2.39 4.56 15.73
N GLY A 532 -2.13 5.55 14.87
CA GLY A 532 -1.76 6.89 15.30
C GLY A 532 -2.25 7.99 14.37
N GLN A 533 -1.97 9.23 14.77
CA GLN A 533 -2.02 10.38 13.87
C GLN A 533 -0.66 10.51 13.17
N THR A 534 -0.60 11.29 12.10
CA THR A 534 0.68 11.69 11.51
C THR A 534 1.51 12.42 12.56
N GLU A 535 2.63 11.79 12.94
CA GLU A 535 3.57 12.30 13.95
C GLU A 535 5.01 12.16 13.41
N PRO A 536 5.37 12.96 12.38
CA PRO A 536 6.69 12.94 11.80
C PRO A 536 7.70 13.58 12.74
N LEU A 537 8.98 13.29 12.52
CA LEU A 537 10.09 13.91 13.24
C LEU A 537 11.07 14.52 12.23
N ASP A 538 11.31 15.82 12.38
CA ASP A 538 12.08 16.66 11.45
C ASP A 538 13.59 16.36 11.44
N VAL A 539 14.10 15.80 12.54
CA VAL A 539 15.50 15.33 12.68
C VAL A 539 15.69 13.85 12.34
N ALA A 540 14.63 13.10 12.08
CA ALA A 540 14.73 11.73 11.59
C ALA A 540 15.12 11.70 10.11
N TYR A 541 15.79 10.63 9.69
CA TYR A 541 16.07 10.36 8.29
C TYR A 541 14.83 9.72 7.64
N SER A 542 14.08 10.51 6.89
CA SER A 542 12.88 10.10 6.16
C SER A 542 13.20 9.77 4.71
N ALA A 543 12.16 9.40 3.96
CA ALA A 543 12.25 9.23 2.51
C ALA A 543 12.63 10.53 1.77
N TYR A 544 12.76 11.66 2.45
CA TYR A 544 13.19 12.94 1.88
C TYR A 544 14.50 13.44 2.52
N GLY A 545 15.27 12.53 3.12
CA GLY A 545 16.45 12.82 3.91
C GLY A 545 16.10 13.33 5.31
N VAL A 546 17.01 14.06 5.95
CA VAL A 546 16.71 14.81 7.18
C VAL A 546 15.91 16.07 6.80
N GLU A 547 14.62 16.10 7.16
CA GLU A 547 13.68 17.15 6.73
C GLU A 547 14.18 18.55 7.09
N ALA A 548 14.61 18.75 8.33
CA ALA A 548 15.06 20.05 8.83
C ALA A 548 16.36 20.57 8.18
N VAL A 549 17.10 19.72 7.46
CA VAL A 549 18.38 20.04 6.80
C VAL A 549 18.22 20.19 5.29
N HIS A 550 17.59 19.22 4.63
CA HIS A 550 17.59 19.15 3.16
C HIS A 550 16.51 20.03 2.53
N HIS A 551 15.40 20.25 3.24
CA HIS A 551 14.26 21.04 2.78
C HIS A 551 13.70 20.58 1.41
N ARG A 552 13.60 19.27 1.19
CA ARG A 552 13.15 18.72 -0.11
C ARG A 552 11.65 18.91 -0.34
N ARG A 553 10.83 18.60 0.68
CA ARG A 553 9.37 18.77 0.64
C ARG A 553 8.81 19.76 1.65
N TRP A 554 9.59 20.11 2.67
CA TRP A 554 9.17 20.93 3.80
C TRP A 554 10.33 21.75 4.33
N ASN A 555 10.07 22.97 4.82
CA ASN A 555 11.03 23.85 5.46
C ASN A 555 10.52 24.20 6.87
N PRO A 556 11.37 24.29 7.92
CA PRO A 556 10.95 24.79 9.23
C PRO A 556 10.24 26.15 9.23
N SER A 557 10.46 26.98 8.20
CA SER A 557 9.79 28.27 8.00
C SER A 557 8.54 28.20 7.11
N SER A 558 8.13 27.00 6.67
CA SER A 558 6.92 26.78 5.86
C SER A 558 5.67 27.19 6.63
N THR A 559 4.63 27.58 5.87
CA THR A 559 3.31 27.87 6.44
C THR A 559 2.62 26.62 6.99
N LEU A 560 2.87 25.47 6.36
CA LEU A 560 2.42 24.17 6.83
C LEU A 560 3.46 23.57 7.77
N THR A 561 3.01 22.98 8.87
CA THR A 561 3.86 22.11 9.68
C THR A 561 4.27 20.87 8.88
N LEU A 562 5.32 20.16 9.33
CA LEU A 562 5.74 18.90 8.69
C LEU A 562 4.58 17.88 8.70
N ALA A 563 3.84 17.78 9.80
CA ALA A 563 2.67 16.91 9.90
C ALA A 563 1.58 17.27 8.90
N GLN A 564 1.27 18.56 8.75
CA GLN A 564 0.31 19.03 7.74
C GLN A 564 0.79 18.75 6.31
N THR A 565 2.09 18.92 6.04
CA THR A 565 2.68 18.61 4.73
C THR A 565 2.53 17.13 4.39
N VAL A 566 2.81 16.24 5.35
CA VAL A 566 2.61 14.79 5.20
C VAL A 566 1.13 14.45 4.97
N GLU A 567 0.21 15.04 5.74
CA GLU A 567 -1.23 14.80 5.58
C GLU A 567 -1.78 15.27 4.23
N GLU A 568 -1.36 16.43 3.74
CA GLU A 568 -1.77 16.91 2.42
C GLU A 568 -1.23 16.04 1.27
N ARG A 569 0.02 15.55 1.39
CA ARG A 569 0.56 14.55 0.45
C ARG A 569 -0.19 13.23 0.51
N PHE A 570 -0.57 12.78 1.70
CA PHE A 570 -1.39 11.59 1.88
C PHE A 570 -2.74 11.73 1.16
N LYS A 571 -3.45 12.86 1.34
CA LYS A 571 -4.71 13.14 0.65
C LYS A 571 -4.53 13.18 -0.87
N PHE A 572 -3.48 13.85 -1.35
CA PHE A 572 -3.19 13.94 -2.78
C PHE A 572 -2.96 12.55 -3.38
N ALA A 573 -2.07 11.75 -2.79
CA ALA A 573 -1.80 10.39 -3.23
C ALA A 573 -3.06 9.52 -3.19
N CYS A 574 -3.88 9.64 -2.14
CA CYS A 574 -5.14 8.94 -2.04
C CYS A 574 -6.12 9.30 -3.17
N ASN A 575 -6.22 10.58 -3.53
CA ASN A 575 -7.04 11.03 -4.65
C ASN A 575 -6.51 10.50 -6.00
N GLU A 576 -5.19 10.47 -6.19
CA GLU A 576 -4.58 9.85 -7.37
C GLU A 576 -4.88 8.35 -7.48
N ILE A 577 -4.85 7.62 -6.35
CA ILE A 577 -5.18 6.19 -6.32
C ILE A 577 -6.65 5.97 -6.69
N LYS A 578 -7.58 6.78 -6.16
CA LYS A 578 -9.01 6.70 -6.50
C LYS A 578 -9.27 6.91 -8.00
N LYS A 579 -8.53 7.80 -8.67
CA LYS A 579 -8.64 8.03 -10.13
C LYS A 579 -8.34 6.77 -10.96
N ARG A 580 -7.63 5.79 -10.39
CA ARG A 580 -7.28 4.51 -11.03
C ARG A 580 -8.26 3.37 -10.73
N ASN A 581 -9.46 3.71 -10.25
CA ASN A 581 -10.52 2.75 -9.89
C ASN A 581 -10.07 1.73 -8.82
N ILE A 582 -9.21 2.18 -7.91
CA ILE A 582 -8.80 1.41 -6.73
C ILE A 582 -9.70 1.80 -5.56
N THR A 583 -10.24 0.80 -4.86
CA THR A 583 -11.03 1.04 -3.65
C THR A 583 -10.12 1.13 -2.44
N ILE A 584 -10.20 2.23 -1.69
CA ILE A 584 -9.38 2.46 -0.50
C ILE A 584 -10.25 2.24 0.75
N TRP A 585 -9.71 1.46 1.68
CA TRP A 585 -10.25 1.22 3.02
C TRP A 585 -9.28 1.81 4.04
N VAL A 586 -9.79 2.47 5.08
CA VAL A 586 -8.95 2.99 6.16
C VAL A 586 -9.39 2.39 7.49
N VAL A 587 -8.44 1.86 8.25
CA VAL A 587 -8.68 1.27 9.57
C VAL A 587 -7.78 1.95 10.59
N ALA A 588 -8.39 2.69 11.52
CA ALA A 588 -7.74 3.28 12.68
C ALA A 588 -7.83 2.30 13.86
N PHE A 589 -6.69 1.89 14.42
CA PHE A 589 -6.62 0.87 15.46
C PHE A 589 -6.00 1.40 16.76
N GLY A 590 -6.78 1.53 17.83
CA GLY A 590 -6.34 2.15 19.07
C GLY A 590 -6.17 3.66 18.97
N THR A 591 -6.78 4.28 17.94
CA THR A 591 -6.80 5.73 17.68
C THR A 591 -8.11 6.11 16.98
N ASN A 592 -8.36 7.41 16.87
CA ASN A 592 -9.52 7.96 16.16
C ASN A 592 -9.16 8.33 14.73
N LEU A 593 -10.14 8.30 13.83
CA LEU A 593 -10.00 8.79 12.47
C LEU A 593 -9.95 10.32 12.45
N ASN A 594 -9.17 10.87 11.52
CA ASN A 594 -9.15 12.29 11.22
C ASN A 594 -9.86 12.61 9.89
N ALA A 595 -9.95 13.90 9.57
CA ALA A 595 -10.60 14.36 8.34
C ALA A 595 -9.94 13.81 7.06
N SER A 596 -8.60 13.76 7.02
CA SER A 596 -7.86 13.22 5.88
C SER A 596 -8.16 11.74 5.64
N MET A 597 -8.20 10.95 6.72
CA MET A 597 -8.48 9.52 6.67
C MET A 597 -9.88 9.22 6.16
N THR A 598 -10.88 9.94 6.70
CA THR A 598 -12.28 9.76 6.31
C THR A 598 -12.55 10.23 4.87
N GLU A 599 -11.97 11.37 4.46
CA GLU A 599 -12.03 11.87 3.08
C GLU A 599 -11.34 10.93 2.09
N CYS A 600 -10.21 10.34 2.50
CA CYS A 600 -9.45 9.41 1.67
C CYS A 600 -10.28 8.14 1.35
N ALA A 601 -10.80 7.46 2.38
CA ALA A 601 -11.59 6.24 2.21
C ALA A 601 -12.95 6.51 1.54
N GLY A 602 -13.61 7.61 1.93
CA GLY A 602 -14.98 7.92 1.59
C GLY A 602 -16.02 7.17 2.45
N PRO A 603 -17.31 7.53 2.33
CA PRO A 603 -18.37 6.99 3.18
C PRO A 603 -18.47 5.45 3.12
N GLY A 604 -18.58 4.82 4.29
CA GLY A 604 -18.75 3.37 4.42
C GLY A 604 -17.47 2.54 4.21
N ARG A 605 -16.30 3.18 4.14
CA ARG A 605 -15.00 2.51 3.90
C ARG A 605 -13.93 2.81 4.94
N TYR A 606 -14.30 3.47 6.03
CA TYR A 606 -13.41 3.72 7.15
C TYR A 606 -13.95 3.06 8.42
N PHE A 607 -13.04 2.63 9.30
CA PHE A 607 -13.37 1.95 10.55
C PHE A 607 -12.46 2.44 11.67
N GLU A 608 -13.04 2.60 12.86
CA GLU A 608 -12.31 2.75 14.13
C GLU A 608 -12.44 1.45 14.92
N ALA A 609 -11.32 0.99 15.46
CA ALA A 609 -11.26 -0.20 16.29
C ALA A 609 -10.46 0.10 17.55
N SER A 610 -11.08 -0.02 18.71
CA SER A 610 -10.42 0.25 20.01
C SER A 610 -9.62 -0.94 20.53
N ASN A 611 -9.96 -2.16 20.07
CA ASN A 611 -9.40 -3.44 20.51
C ASN A 611 -9.40 -4.46 19.36
N SER A 612 -8.72 -5.59 19.57
CA SER A 612 -8.56 -6.68 18.59
C SER A 612 -9.88 -7.29 18.08
N SER A 613 -10.93 -7.30 18.90
CA SER A 613 -12.27 -7.78 18.50
C SER A 613 -12.95 -6.84 17.50
N GLU A 614 -12.89 -5.54 17.77
CA GLU A 614 -13.39 -4.51 16.86
C GLU A 614 -12.58 -4.47 15.56
N LEU A 615 -11.26 -4.65 15.64
CA LEU A 615 -10.39 -4.76 14.48
C LEU A 615 -10.80 -5.94 13.58
N SER A 616 -11.06 -7.11 14.19
CA SER A 616 -11.59 -8.28 13.46
C SER A 616 -12.94 -7.97 12.80
N THR A 617 -13.82 -7.25 13.50
CA THR A 617 -15.13 -6.83 12.96
C THR A 617 -14.99 -5.88 11.75
N ALA A 618 -14.02 -4.96 11.78
CA ALA A 618 -13.72 -4.08 10.65
C ALA A 618 -13.28 -4.89 9.42
N PHE A 619 -12.31 -5.80 9.58
CA PHE A 619 -11.83 -6.65 8.48
C PHE A 619 -12.92 -7.57 7.92
N ASN A 620 -13.79 -8.11 8.78
CA ASN A 620 -14.97 -8.88 8.33
C ASN A 620 -15.95 -8.03 7.52
N SER A 621 -16.10 -6.74 7.84
CA SER A 621 -16.96 -5.81 7.09
C SER A 621 -16.37 -5.49 5.72
N ILE A 622 -15.04 -5.28 5.65
CA ILE A 622 -14.29 -5.11 4.40
C ILE A 622 -14.46 -6.34 3.51
N LEU A 623 -14.28 -7.55 4.07
CA LEU A 623 -14.42 -8.82 3.34
C LEU A 623 -15.82 -8.97 2.72
N LYS A 624 -16.88 -8.67 3.49
CA LYS A 624 -18.26 -8.71 2.99
C LYS A 624 -18.48 -7.75 1.83
N SER A 625 -17.93 -6.54 1.89
CA SER A 625 -18.08 -5.57 0.80
C SER A 625 -17.30 -5.95 -0.46
N MET A 626 -16.21 -6.72 -0.34
CA MET A 626 -15.47 -7.24 -1.49
C MET A 626 -16.19 -8.40 -2.18
N GLY A 627 -17.03 -9.15 -1.45
CA GLY A 627 -17.74 -10.33 -1.95
C GLY A 627 -19.08 -10.09 -2.66
N ASP A 628 -19.57 -8.84 -2.73
CA ASP A 628 -20.90 -8.56 -3.31
C ASP A 628 -20.93 -8.64 -4.85
N LEU A 629 -21.71 -9.61 -5.33
CA LEU A 629 -22.06 -9.89 -6.74
C LEU A 629 -22.46 -8.63 -7.53
N ARG A 630 -21.79 -8.35 -8.67
CA ARG A 630 -22.26 -7.40 -9.69
C ARG A 630 -22.99 -8.11 -10.83
N ILE A 631 -24.21 -7.64 -11.15
CA ILE A 631 -24.97 -8.04 -12.34
C ILE A 631 -24.40 -7.29 -13.55
N SER A 632 -24.03 -7.99 -14.61
CA SER A 632 -23.78 -7.39 -15.93
C SER A 632 -25.00 -7.57 -16.82
N LYS A 633 -25.39 -6.49 -17.51
CA LYS A 633 -26.43 -6.52 -18.55
C LYS A 633 -26.02 -7.38 -19.75
#